data_AF-A0A5N6QGZ8-F1
#
_entry.id   AF-A0A5N6QGZ8-F1
#
_cell.length_a   1.000
_cell.length_b   1.000
_cell.length_c   1.000
_cell.angle_alpha   90.00
_cell.angle_beta   90.00
_cell.angle_gamma   90.00
#
_symmetry.space_group_name_H-M   'P 1'
#
loop_
_entity.id
_entity.type
_entity.pdbx_description
1 polymer ?
#
loop_
_entity_poly.entity_id
_entity_poly.type
_entity_poly.pdbx_seq_one_letter_code
_entity_poly.pdbx_strand_id
1 'polypeptide(L)'
;MAFSVIRSRGSLVRPSEQTPSGTLDLSVIDRLPILRFNTRTLHVFGDGPEEAAKVIRDGLSRALVPYYPLAGRLKESSSQGGRLQIECCGDGVWFVEASADCTLDAVNYLDDVVSIPSDDLLPDHIPENQGIDPLVQLQVTQFACGGIVIGIIFSHTICDGVGAAQFLNAVGELAKGTEHLSTIPVWQRDFFPPPPEEAKLTSPVNPPPPPPIPNYRLEHANVDITLDQINQLKQEFHQSTGQKCSSFEIVAAKFWSCRTRAINWKQNTQLKLVLFANCRQLLDPPLPHGFYGNCFFPVTITAWSDSIAGASVNDVVGMIQQAKATLPTAFGKYMKAVKGESVEEDGDDPFAPPMAYTTLFISEWGRLGFNQVDYGWGAPVHIVPIQGASMIPVGIVGSLPSPNKGVRLITWCVEEPHRQHFLDQMMAAVSL
;
A
#
# COMPACT_ATOMS: atom_id res chain seq x y z
N MET A 1 -13.21 -19.11 -22.23
CA MET A 1 -14.53 -18.58 -21.84
C MET A 1 -14.36 -17.09 -21.65
N ALA A 2 -15.35 -16.27 -22.02
CA ALA A 2 -15.29 -14.84 -21.72
C ALA A 2 -15.51 -14.68 -20.21
N PHE A 3 -14.55 -14.08 -19.50
CA PHE A 3 -14.72 -13.74 -18.10
C PHE A 3 -15.79 -12.65 -17.99
N SER A 4 -16.85 -12.90 -17.21
CA SER A 4 -17.94 -11.96 -16.99
C SER A 4 -18.28 -11.87 -15.51
N VAL A 5 -18.51 -10.64 -15.03
CA VAL A 5 -18.94 -10.36 -13.67
C VAL A 5 -20.30 -9.68 -13.72
N ILE A 6 -21.28 -10.27 -13.03
CA ILE A 6 -22.63 -9.72 -12.89
C ILE A 6 -22.72 -9.03 -11.54
N ARG A 7 -22.96 -7.73 -11.54
CA ARG A 7 -23.03 -6.90 -10.34
C ARG A 7 -24.46 -6.61 -9.93
N SER A 8 -24.71 -6.62 -8.62
CA SER A 8 -25.90 -6.04 -8.03
C SER A 8 -25.81 -4.51 -8.07
N ARG A 9 -26.93 -3.83 -7.80
CA ARG A 9 -26.89 -2.39 -7.53
C ARG A 9 -26.07 -2.14 -6.25
N GLY A 10 -25.05 -1.30 -6.35
CA GLY A 10 -24.26 -0.87 -5.20
C GLY A 10 -25.07 -0.03 -4.21
N SER A 11 -24.67 -0.07 -2.93
CA SER A 11 -25.30 0.67 -1.85
C SER A 11 -24.30 1.09 -0.78
N LEU A 12 -24.67 2.08 0.03
CA LEU A 12 -23.88 2.49 1.19
C LEU A 12 -24.16 1.56 2.39
N VAL A 13 -23.09 1.03 2.97
CA VAL A 13 -23.14 0.32 4.25
C VAL A 13 -22.80 1.32 5.35
N ARG A 14 -23.81 1.64 6.17
CA ARG A 14 -23.70 2.58 7.29
C ARG A 14 -23.23 1.85 8.56
N PRO A 15 -22.67 2.59 9.54
CA PRO A 15 -22.46 2.06 10.87
C PRO A 15 -23.76 1.44 11.44
N SER A 16 -23.65 0.33 12.17
CA SER A 16 -24.81 -0.36 12.75
C SER A 16 -25.48 0.41 13.90
N GLU A 17 -24.77 1.38 14.46
CA GLU A 17 -25.20 2.23 15.58
C GLU A 17 -24.89 3.69 15.28
N GLN A 18 -25.48 4.60 16.05
CA GLN A 18 -25.18 6.01 15.93
C GLN A 18 -23.72 6.28 16.34
N THR A 19 -22.98 6.93 15.44
CA THR A 19 -21.58 7.30 15.67
C THR A 19 -21.43 8.79 16.01
N PRO A 20 -20.32 9.18 16.64
CA PRO A 20 -20.00 10.60 16.81
C PRO A 20 -20.01 11.35 15.47
N SER A 21 -20.74 12.45 15.44
CA SER A 21 -20.75 13.39 14.30
C SER A 21 -19.79 14.54 14.53
N GLY A 22 -19.24 15.10 13.47
CA GLY A 22 -18.39 16.28 13.54
C GLY A 22 -17.26 16.23 12.51
N THR A 23 -16.23 17.03 12.75
CA THR A 23 -15.05 17.07 11.89
C THR A 23 -13.82 16.64 12.67
N LEU A 24 -13.01 15.77 12.09
CA LEU A 24 -11.74 15.34 12.66
C LEU A 24 -10.57 15.80 11.81
N ASP A 25 -9.52 16.27 12.49
CA ASP A 25 -8.27 16.67 11.85
C ASP A 25 -7.44 15.46 11.43
N LEU A 26 -6.97 15.50 10.19
CA LEU A 26 -5.94 14.60 9.68
C LEU A 26 -4.55 15.01 10.22
N SER A 27 -3.66 14.03 10.38
CA SER A 27 -2.27 14.29 10.78
C SER A 27 -1.50 15.06 9.69
N VAL A 28 -0.26 15.45 9.98
CA VAL A 28 0.61 16.06 8.96
C VAL A 28 0.89 15.10 7.80
N ILE A 29 1.11 13.81 8.09
CA ILE A 29 1.40 12.80 7.07
C ILE A 29 0.14 12.49 6.25
N ASP A 30 -1.01 12.29 6.91
CA ASP A 30 -2.29 12.03 6.22
C ASP A 30 -2.63 13.11 5.17
N ARG A 31 -2.24 14.37 5.42
CA ARG A 31 -2.56 15.52 4.56
C ARG A 31 -1.61 15.71 3.38
N LEU A 32 -0.55 14.89 3.27
CA LEU A 32 0.42 15.03 2.20
C LEU A 32 -0.27 14.88 0.83
N PRO A 33 -0.05 15.81 -0.11
CA PRO A 33 -0.67 15.74 -1.43
C PRO A 33 -0.40 14.42 -2.17
N ILE A 34 0.77 13.83 -1.96
CA ILE A 34 1.16 12.55 -2.58
C ILE A 34 0.27 11.37 -2.14
N LEU A 35 -0.50 11.50 -1.05
CA LEU A 35 -1.42 10.47 -0.55
C LEU A 35 -2.87 10.68 -0.98
N ARG A 36 -3.16 11.73 -1.76
CA ARG A 36 -4.51 12.01 -2.28
C ARG A 36 -4.85 11.13 -3.49
N PHE A 37 -4.74 9.82 -3.30
CA PHE A 37 -5.12 8.80 -4.29
C PHE A 37 -5.74 7.59 -3.59
N ASN A 38 -6.39 6.75 -4.38
CA ASN A 38 -6.96 5.51 -3.90
C ASN A 38 -6.03 4.33 -4.20
N THR A 39 -5.75 3.54 -3.17
CA THR A 39 -5.13 2.21 -3.32
C THR A 39 -6.19 1.20 -3.74
N ARG A 40 -5.80 0.21 -4.57
CA ARG A 40 -6.71 -0.80 -5.12
C ARG A 40 -6.10 -2.18 -4.87
N THR A 41 -6.86 -3.10 -4.29
CA THR A 41 -6.42 -4.49 -4.03
C THR A 41 -7.53 -5.50 -4.27
N LEU A 42 -7.15 -6.73 -4.64
CA LEU A 42 -8.03 -7.89 -4.66
C LEU A 42 -7.55 -8.91 -3.62
N HIS A 43 -8.48 -9.40 -2.80
CA HIS A 43 -8.20 -10.41 -1.79
C HIS A 43 -8.96 -11.68 -2.18
N VAL A 44 -8.24 -12.73 -2.51
CA VAL A 44 -8.80 -13.99 -3.03
C VAL A 44 -8.94 -15.00 -1.89
N PHE A 45 -10.12 -15.56 -1.70
CA PHE A 45 -10.44 -16.62 -0.75
C PHE A 45 -10.83 -17.87 -1.55
N GLY A 46 -10.20 -19.00 -1.22
CA GLY A 46 -10.38 -20.25 -1.99
C GLY A 46 -11.79 -20.85 -1.88
N ASP A 47 -12.51 -20.52 -0.82
CA ASP A 47 -13.86 -20.99 -0.53
C ASP A 47 -14.62 -19.95 0.31
N GLY A 48 -15.93 -20.09 0.41
CA GLY A 48 -16.79 -19.34 1.32
C GLY A 48 -18.27 -19.59 1.10
N PRO A 49 -19.14 -19.14 2.03
CA PRO A 49 -20.57 -19.44 1.99
C PRO A 49 -21.31 -18.67 0.89
N GLU A 50 -22.49 -19.14 0.48
CA GLU A 50 -23.37 -18.45 -0.46
C GLU A 50 -23.72 -17.03 0.01
N GLU A 51 -23.93 -16.84 1.31
CA GLU A 51 -24.24 -15.54 1.91
C GLU A 51 -22.99 -14.73 2.32
N ALA A 52 -21.80 -15.00 1.77
CA ALA A 52 -20.57 -14.32 2.17
C ALA A 52 -20.66 -12.79 2.07
N ALA A 53 -21.31 -12.26 1.03
CA ALA A 53 -21.50 -10.83 0.87
C ALA A 53 -22.32 -10.23 2.03
N LYS A 54 -23.37 -10.92 2.48
CA LYS A 54 -24.17 -10.52 3.64
C LYS A 54 -23.34 -10.56 4.93
N VAL A 55 -22.59 -11.64 5.16
CA VAL A 55 -21.73 -11.80 6.34
C VAL A 55 -20.68 -10.67 6.42
N ILE A 56 -20.02 -10.36 5.30
CA ILE A 56 -19.05 -9.25 5.23
C ILE A 56 -19.76 -7.91 5.42
N ARG A 57 -20.93 -7.69 4.80
CA ARG A 57 -21.73 -6.47 4.94
C ARG A 57 -22.11 -6.20 6.40
N ASP A 58 -22.55 -7.23 7.12
CA ASP A 58 -22.96 -7.12 8.52
C ASP A 58 -21.74 -6.84 9.42
N GLY A 59 -20.63 -7.57 9.21
CA GLY A 59 -19.37 -7.32 9.90
C GLY A 59 -18.83 -5.91 9.65
N LEU A 60 -18.97 -5.41 8.41
CA LEU A 60 -18.54 -4.07 7.99
C LEU A 60 -19.37 -2.99 8.68
N SER A 61 -20.69 -3.13 8.70
CA SER A 61 -21.59 -2.20 9.41
C SER A 61 -21.23 -2.07 10.89
N ARG A 62 -20.91 -3.20 11.55
CA ARG A 62 -20.47 -3.21 12.95
C ARG A 62 -19.08 -2.61 13.12
N ALA A 63 -18.13 -2.89 12.23
CA ALA A 63 -16.76 -2.36 12.29
C ALA A 63 -16.73 -0.83 12.12
N LEU A 64 -17.66 -0.28 11.35
CA LEU A 64 -17.79 1.16 11.15
C LEU A 64 -18.26 1.92 12.41
N VAL A 65 -18.70 1.24 13.48
CA VAL A 65 -19.00 1.93 14.76
C VAL A 65 -17.70 2.39 15.44
N PRO A 66 -16.74 1.50 15.78
CA PRO A 66 -15.47 1.93 16.36
C PRO A 66 -14.54 2.59 15.32
N TYR A 67 -14.70 2.31 14.02
CA TYR A 67 -13.99 2.98 12.92
C TYR A 67 -14.82 4.08 12.23
N TYR A 68 -15.69 4.76 12.95
CA TYR A 68 -16.64 5.74 12.38
C TYR A 68 -16.05 6.79 11.42
N PRO A 69 -14.79 7.25 11.52
CA PRO A 69 -14.25 8.19 10.53
C PRO A 69 -14.19 7.60 9.13
N LEU A 70 -14.06 6.27 8.97
CA LEU A 70 -14.07 5.60 7.67
C LEU A 70 -15.44 5.65 6.97
N ALA A 71 -16.53 5.86 7.73
CA ALA A 71 -17.87 6.10 7.19
C ALA A 71 -18.11 7.56 6.79
N GLY A 72 -17.12 8.45 6.99
CA GLY A 72 -17.17 9.86 6.69
C GLY A 72 -16.79 10.23 5.26
N ARG A 73 -16.52 11.51 5.03
CA ARG A 73 -16.07 12.07 3.74
C ARG A 73 -14.88 13.00 3.94
N LEU A 74 -14.02 13.09 2.91
CA LEU A 74 -13.00 14.13 2.87
C LEU A 74 -13.66 15.50 2.72
N LYS A 75 -13.20 16.47 3.50
CA LYS A 75 -13.70 17.83 3.48
C LYS A 75 -12.53 18.81 3.58
N GLU A 76 -12.52 19.80 2.70
CA GLU A 76 -11.61 20.94 2.83
C GLU A 76 -12.23 22.01 3.72
N SER A 77 -11.46 22.46 4.71
CA SER A 77 -11.90 23.47 5.67
C SER A 77 -11.86 24.86 5.06
N SER A 78 -13.01 25.50 4.90
CA SER A 78 -13.08 26.91 4.44
C SER A 78 -12.51 27.90 5.45
N SER A 79 -12.54 27.58 6.75
CA SER A 79 -12.04 28.44 7.84
C SER A 79 -10.57 28.20 8.20
N GLN A 80 -9.98 27.06 7.79
CA GLN A 80 -8.56 26.75 8.01
C GLN A 80 -7.75 26.70 6.70
N GLY A 81 -8.03 27.63 5.77
CA GLY A 81 -7.23 27.80 4.55
C GLY A 81 -7.21 26.56 3.64
N GLY A 82 -8.31 25.82 3.55
CA GLY A 82 -8.40 24.61 2.71
C GLY A 82 -7.81 23.36 3.36
N ARG A 83 -7.52 23.36 4.67
CA ARG A 83 -6.98 22.18 5.36
C ARG A 83 -7.92 20.99 5.19
N LEU A 84 -7.36 19.86 4.77
CA LEU A 84 -8.09 18.60 4.58
C LEU A 84 -8.42 17.96 5.94
N GLN A 85 -9.68 17.59 6.12
CA GLN A 85 -10.27 17.00 7.33
C GLN A 85 -11.24 15.87 6.95
N ILE A 86 -11.70 15.12 7.96
CA ILE A 86 -12.77 14.13 7.80
C ILE A 86 -14.06 14.67 8.40
N GLU A 87 -15.08 14.81 7.57
CA GLU A 87 -16.46 14.99 8.03
C GLU A 87 -17.04 13.62 8.40
N CYS A 88 -17.27 13.41 9.68
CA CYS A 88 -17.85 12.19 10.24
C CYS A 88 -19.38 12.23 10.08
N CYS A 89 -19.87 12.12 8.85
CA CYS A 89 -21.29 12.13 8.52
C CYS A 89 -21.99 10.79 8.75
N GLY A 90 -21.25 9.69 8.91
CA GLY A 90 -21.82 8.35 9.08
C GLY A 90 -22.54 7.82 7.83
N ASP A 91 -22.32 8.42 6.66
CA ASP A 91 -22.97 8.03 5.40
C ASP A 91 -22.59 6.61 4.98
N GLY A 92 -21.43 6.12 5.43
CA GLY A 92 -20.99 4.76 5.22
C GLY A 92 -20.02 4.62 4.07
N VAL A 93 -19.73 3.36 3.75
CA VAL A 93 -18.79 2.93 2.70
C VAL A 93 -19.55 2.33 1.53
N TRP A 94 -18.98 2.41 0.32
CA TRP A 94 -19.63 1.85 -0.87
C TRP A 94 -19.46 0.34 -0.93
N PHE A 95 -20.54 -0.39 -1.19
CA PHE A 95 -20.53 -1.85 -1.20
C PHE A 95 -21.31 -2.41 -2.39
N VAL A 96 -20.69 -3.34 -3.11
CA VAL A 96 -21.25 -4.00 -4.28
C VAL A 96 -21.20 -5.52 -4.08
N GLU A 97 -22.29 -6.20 -4.40
CA GLU A 97 -22.32 -7.66 -4.48
C GLU A 97 -22.20 -8.06 -5.94
N ALA A 98 -21.47 -9.13 -6.23
CA ALA A 98 -21.28 -9.59 -7.59
C ALA A 98 -21.12 -11.11 -7.65
N SER A 99 -21.30 -11.66 -8.85
CA SER A 99 -21.05 -13.06 -9.15
C SER A 99 -20.26 -13.20 -10.45
N ALA A 100 -19.43 -14.22 -10.53
CA ALA A 100 -18.72 -14.63 -11.72
C ALA A 100 -19.13 -16.06 -12.08
N ASP A 101 -19.41 -16.29 -13.36
CA ASP A 101 -19.89 -17.58 -13.89
C ASP A 101 -18.76 -18.61 -14.14
N CYS A 102 -17.54 -18.28 -13.72
CA CYS A 102 -16.36 -19.11 -13.82
C CYS A 102 -15.81 -19.51 -12.44
N THR A 103 -14.87 -20.45 -12.42
CA THR A 103 -14.17 -20.88 -11.19
C THR A 103 -12.89 -20.08 -10.98
N LEU A 104 -12.37 -20.05 -9.75
CA LEU A 104 -11.06 -19.44 -9.48
C LEU A 104 -9.93 -20.13 -10.26
N ASP A 105 -9.98 -21.46 -10.43
CA ASP A 105 -9.03 -22.20 -11.27
C ASP A 105 -9.03 -21.69 -12.73
N ALA A 106 -10.20 -21.35 -13.28
CA ALA A 106 -10.31 -20.87 -14.66
C ALA A 106 -9.63 -19.51 -14.89
N VAL A 107 -9.46 -18.72 -13.83
CA VAL A 107 -8.72 -17.45 -13.82
C VAL A 107 -7.38 -17.57 -13.08
N ASN A 108 -6.91 -18.79 -12.87
CA ASN A 108 -5.65 -19.12 -12.18
C ASN A 108 -5.48 -18.37 -10.85
N TYR A 109 -6.54 -18.29 -10.02
CA TYR A 109 -6.52 -17.56 -8.74
C TYR A 109 -5.98 -16.12 -8.83
N LEU A 110 -6.16 -15.47 -9.99
CA LEU A 110 -5.66 -14.13 -10.31
C LEU A 110 -4.12 -14.01 -10.28
N ASP A 111 -3.42 -15.13 -10.46
CA ASP A 111 -1.95 -15.19 -10.55
C ASP A 111 -1.40 -14.36 -11.72
N ASP A 112 -2.15 -14.33 -12.83
CA ASP A 112 -1.91 -13.48 -13.99
C ASP A 112 -3.06 -12.45 -14.14
N VAL A 113 -3.10 -11.50 -13.21
CA VAL A 113 -4.18 -10.51 -13.12
C VAL A 113 -4.33 -9.63 -14.37
N VAL A 114 -3.28 -9.48 -15.18
CA VAL A 114 -3.32 -8.67 -16.41
C VAL A 114 -4.03 -9.38 -17.58
N SER A 115 -4.18 -10.70 -17.50
CA SER A 115 -4.89 -11.49 -18.52
C SER A 115 -6.41 -11.50 -18.33
N ILE A 116 -6.91 -10.85 -17.28
CA ILE A 116 -8.35 -10.70 -17.01
C ILE A 116 -8.70 -9.21 -16.84
N PRO A 117 -9.95 -8.79 -17.06
CA PRO A 117 -10.37 -7.43 -16.77
C PRO A 117 -10.50 -7.24 -15.25
N SER A 118 -9.39 -7.02 -14.55
CA SER A 118 -9.36 -6.94 -13.08
C SER A 118 -10.21 -5.81 -12.50
N ASP A 119 -10.48 -4.77 -13.30
CA ASP A 119 -11.43 -3.71 -12.94
C ASP A 119 -12.87 -4.25 -12.75
N ASP A 120 -13.22 -5.38 -13.38
CA ASP A 120 -14.51 -6.05 -13.18
C ASP A 120 -14.65 -6.66 -11.77
N LEU A 121 -13.53 -6.87 -11.08
CA LEU A 121 -13.48 -7.39 -9.70
C LEU A 121 -13.40 -6.28 -8.66
N LEU A 122 -13.34 -5.01 -9.08
CA LEU A 122 -13.35 -3.85 -8.21
C LEU A 122 -14.73 -3.18 -8.21
N PRO A 123 -15.07 -2.44 -7.13
CA PRO A 123 -16.31 -1.64 -7.10
C PRO A 123 -16.41 -0.73 -8.31
N ASP A 124 -17.59 -0.73 -8.93
CA ASP A 124 -17.90 0.17 -10.03
C ASP A 124 -17.77 1.64 -9.63
N HIS A 125 -17.52 2.49 -10.63
CA HIS A 125 -17.59 3.94 -10.47
C HIS A 125 -18.94 4.35 -9.91
N ILE A 126 -18.89 5.09 -8.80
CA ILE A 126 -20.08 5.66 -8.20
C ILE A 126 -20.60 6.74 -9.16
N PRO A 127 -21.87 6.68 -9.59
CA PRO A 127 -22.43 7.69 -10.48
C PRO A 127 -22.25 9.10 -9.93
N GLU A 128 -21.71 10.01 -10.75
CA GLU A 128 -21.40 11.40 -10.34
C GLU A 128 -22.61 12.14 -9.76
N ASN A 129 -23.82 11.80 -10.21
CA ASN A 129 -25.07 12.37 -9.70
C ASN A 129 -25.39 12.02 -8.24
N GLN A 130 -24.71 11.02 -7.65
CA GLN A 130 -24.82 10.74 -6.22
C GLN A 130 -23.97 11.70 -5.39
N GLY A 131 -22.95 12.34 -5.97
CA GLY A 131 -22.12 13.33 -5.28
C GLY A 131 -21.40 12.78 -4.04
N ILE A 132 -21.17 11.47 -3.97
CA ILE A 132 -20.49 10.82 -2.84
C ILE A 132 -19.07 10.38 -3.23
N ASP A 133 -18.11 10.68 -2.36
CA ASP A 133 -16.72 10.22 -2.47
C ASP A 133 -16.33 9.47 -1.19
N PRO A 134 -16.69 8.18 -1.08
CA PRO A 134 -16.45 7.38 0.11
C PRO A 134 -14.97 7.02 0.25
N LEU A 135 -14.49 7.02 1.49
CA LEU A 135 -13.10 6.71 1.82
C LEU A 135 -12.73 5.24 1.59
N VAL A 136 -13.73 4.37 1.59
CA VAL A 136 -13.59 2.92 1.44
C VAL A 136 -14.70 2.40 0.52
N GLN A 137 -14.34 1.48 -0.37
CA GLN A 137 -15.26 0.82 -1.28
C GLN A 137 -14.92 -0.67 -1.35
N LEU A 138 -15.94 -1.54 -1.34
CA LEU A 138 -15.78 -2.99 -1.39
C LEU A 138 -16.70 -3.61 -2.44
N GLN A 139 -16.19 -4.58 -3.18
CA GLN A 139 -16.98 -5.48 -4.02
C GLN A 139 -16.71 -6.90 -3.56
N VAL A 140 -17.77 -7.66 -3.26
CA VAL A 140 -17.67 -9.09 -2.95
C VAL A 140 -18.17 -9.86 -4.17
N THR A 141 -17.25 -10.54 -4.87
CA THR A 141 -17.55 -11.34 -6.06
C THR A 141 -17.48 -12.82 -5.73
N GLN A 142 -18.60 -13.53 -5.82
CA GLN A 142 -18.65 -14.99 -5.64
C GLN A 142 -18.47 -15.72 -6.98
N PHE A 143 -17.57 -16.70 -7.00
CA PHE A 143 -17.27 -17.53 -8.18
C PHE A 143 -18.08 -18.82 -8.15
N ALA A 144 -18.26 -19.45 -9.32
CA ALA A 144 -19.07 -20.66 -9.48
C ALA A 144 -18.58 -21.86 -8.64
N CYS A 145 -17.32 -21.85 -8.18
CA CYS A 145 -16.75 -22.87 -7.30
C CYS A 145 -16.90 -22.58 -5.80
N GLY A 146 -17.61 -21.52 -5.41
CA GLY A 146 -17.72 -21.06 -4.01
C GLY A 146 -16.62 -20.10 -3.57
N GLY A 147 -15.53 -19.99 -4.33
CA GLY A 147 -14.45 -19.04 -4.08
C GLY A 147 -14.92 -17.58 -4.13
N ILE A 148 -14.24 -16.71 -3.39
CA ILE A 148 -14.63 -15.30 -3.25
C ILE A 148 -13.45 -14.40 -3.59
N VAL A 149 -13.69 -13.34 -4.35
CA VAL A 149 -12.75 -12.23 -4.50
C VAL A 149 -13.37 -10.99 -3.88
N ILE A 150 -12.62 -10.34 -2.99
CA ILE A 150 -12.99 -9.04 -2.43
C ILE A 150 -12.12 -7.97 -3.08
N GLY A 151 -12.73 -7.14 -3.91
CA GLY A 151 -12.10 -5.95 -4.47
C GLY A 151 -12.25 -4.77 -3.54
N ILE A 152 -11.15 -4.08 -3.25
CA ILE A 152 -11.09 -3.02 -2.25
C ILE A 152 -10.46 -1.78 -2.88
N ILE A 153 -11.12 -0.63 -2.66
CA ILE A 153 -10.59 0.69 -2.99
C ILE A 153 -10.53 1.49 -1.68
N PHE A 154 -9.35 2.00 -1.33
CA PHE A 154 -9.11 2.68 -0.06
C PHE A 154 -8.39 4.00 -0.27
N SER A 155 -8.92 5.09 0.29
CA SER A 155 -8.26 6.39 0.27
C SER A 155 -6.98 6.37 1.10
N HIS A 156 -5.83 6.58 0.46
CA HIS A 156 -4.53 6.56 1.16
C HIS A 156 -4.39 7.73 2.14
N THR A 157 -5.17 8.80 1.95
CA THR A 157 -5.26 9.96 2.85
C THR A 157 -5.65 9.58 4.28
N ILE A 158 -6.49 8.55 4.48
CA ILE A 158 -7.02 8.22 5.81
C ILE A 158 -6.19 7.17 6.56
N CYS A 159 -5.55 6.22 5.85
CA CYS A 159 -4.66 5.24 6.47
C CYS A 159 -3.61 4.69 5.51
N ASP A 160 -2.52 4.19 6.08
CA ASP A 160 -1.54 3.36 5.37
C ASP A 160 -2.00 1.88 5.31
N GLY A 161 -1.19 1.02 4.68
CA GLY A 161 -1.51 -0.40 4.52
C GLY A 161 -1.69 -1.16 5.85
N VAL A 162 -1.02 -0.74 6.94
CA VAL A 162 -1.20 -1.35 8.27
C VAL A 162 -2.57 -0.99 8.82
N GLY A 163 -2.97 0.28 8.70
CA GLY A 163 -4.29 0.73 9.13
C GLY A 163 -5.44 0.09 8.33
N ALA A 164 -5.28 -0.02 7.01
CA ALA A 164 -6.25 -0.70 6.15
C ALA A 164 -6.40 -2.18 6.53
N ALA A 165 -5.29 -2.89 6.73
CA ALA A 165 -5.33 -4.28 7.17
C ALA A 165 -5.95 -4.44 8.55
N GLN A 166 -5.64 -3.55 9.51
CA GLN A 166 -6.24 -3.56 10.85
C GLN A 166 -7.77 -3.43 10.77
N PHE A 167 -8.27 -2.51 9.93
CA PHE A 167 -9.71 -2.35 9.69
C PHE A 167 -10.34 -3.62 9.08
N LEU A 168 -9.74 -4.21 8.05
CA LEU A 168 -10.27 -5.42 7.43
C LEU A 168 -10.27 -6.63 8.37
N ASN A 169 -9.25 -6.75 9.24
CA ASN A 169 -9.25 -7.76 10.29
C ASN A 169 -10.39 -7.54 11.29
N ALA A 170 -10.66 -6.29 11.69
CA ALA A 170 -11.80 -5.96 12.54
C ALA A 170 -13.16 -6.31 11.89
N VAL A 171 -13.31 -6.09 10.57
CA VAL A 171 -14.48 -6.55 9.81
C VAL A 171 -14.60 -8.07 9.88
N GLY A 172 -13.49 -8.81 9.70
CA GLY A 172 -13.46 -10.27 9.81
C GLY A 172 -13.84 -10.80 11.20
N GLU A 173 -13.28 -10.21 12.27
CA GLU A 173 -13.63 -10.56 13.65
C GLU A 173 -15.13 -10.38 13.94
N LEU A 174 -15.71 -9.28 13.48
CA LEU A 174 -17.13 -8.99 13.70
C LEU A 174 -18.04 -9.81 12.78
N ALA A 175 -17.59 -10.14 11.56
CA ALA A 175 -18.27 -11.06 10.66
C ALA A 175 -18.38 -12.47 11.27
N LYS A 176 -17.36 -12.91 12.03
CA LYS A 176 -17.36 -14.15 12.81
C LYS A 176 -18.24 -14.13 14.05
N GLY A 177 -18.89 -13.00 14.36
CA GLY A 177 -19.76 -12.86 15.52
C GLY A 177 -19.05 -12.53 16.83
N THR A 178 -17.78 -12.13 16.79
CA THR A 178 -17.07 -11.70 18.01
C THR A 178 -17.75 -10.48 18.64
N GLU A 179 -17.84 -10.44 19.98
CA GLU A 179 -18.47 -9.31 20.70
C GLU A 179 -17.51 -8.12 20.86
N HIS A 180 -16.20 -8.39 20.97
CA HIS A 180 -15.16 -7.39 21.19
C HIS A 180 -14.02 -7.54 20.20
N LEU A 181 -13.51 -6.41 19.70
CA LEU A 181 -12.35 -6.38 18.81
C LEU A 181 -11.07 -6.70 19.58
N SER A 182 -10.20 -7.51 18.98
CA SER A 182 -8.86 -7.80 19.51
C SER A 182 -7.97 -6.57 19.58
N THR A 183 -8.20 -5.61 18.68
CA THR A 183 -7.51 -4.30 18.67
C THR A 183 -8.54 -3.17 18.63
N ILE A 184 -8.52 -2.32 19.65
CA ILE A 184 -9.37 -1.13 19.70
C ILE A 184 -8.76 -0.05 18.79
N PRO A 185 -9.50 0.49 17.80
CA PRO A 185 -8.98 1.55 16.95
C PRO A 185 -8.71 2.84 17.72
N VAL A 186 -7.62 3.51 17.36
CA VAL A 186 -7.22 4.78 17.98
C VAL A 186 -7.04 5.85 16.89
N TRP A 187 -7.73 6.98 17.06
CA TRP A 187 -7.64 8.11 16.11
C TRP A 187 -6.33 8.87 16.19
N GLN A 188 -5.87 9.21 17.41
CA GLN A 188 -4.66 9.97 17.79
C GLN A 188 -3.81 10.46 16.59
N ARG A 189 -4.23 11.57 15.96
CA ARG A 189 -3.57 12.19 14.77
C ARG A 189 -2.86 13.50 15.09
N ASP A 190 -2.86 13.87 16.36
CA ASP A 190 -2.22 15.04 16.98
C ASP A 190 -0.81 14.75 17.51
N PHE A 191 -0.20 13.62 17.15
CA PHE A 191 1.16 13.24 17.55
C PHE A 191 2.25 14.11 16.92
N PHE A 192 1.91 14.90 15.89
CA PHE A 192 2.68 16.07 15.49
C PHE A 192 1.94 17.31 15.98
N PRO A 193 2.51 18.12 16.90
CA PRO A 193 1.87 19.37 17.27
C PRO A 193 1.82 20.28 16.02
N PRO A 194 0.76 21.08 15.86
CA PRO A 194 0.67 22.01 14.75
C PRO A 194 1.86 22.99 14.79
N PRO A 195 2.43 23.38 13.64
CA PRO A 195 3.44 24.42 13.62
C PRO A 195 2.86 25.72 14.20
N PRO A 196 3.71 26.59 14.79
CA PRO A 196 3.29 27.91 15.29
C PRO A 196 2.51 28.69 14.22
N GLU A 197 1.53 29.50 14.62
CA GLU A 197 0.68 30.26 13.68
C GLU A 197 1.48 31.12 12.69
N GLU A 198 2.69 31.54 13.06
CA GLU A 198 3.60 32.33 12.24
C GLU A 198 4.14 31.57 11.01
N ALA A 199 4.22 30.23 11.05
CA ALA A 199 4.60 29.40 9.90
C ALA A 199 3.47 29.27 8.85
N LYS A 200 2.24 29.68 9.16
CA LYS A 200 1.12 29.69 8.21
C LYS A 200 1.26 30.77 7.13
N LEU A 201 2.13 31.77 7.34
CA LEU A 201 2.29 32.95 6.49
C LEU A 201 3.31 32.80 5.35
N THR A 202 4.03 31.69 5.25
CA THR A 202 5.12 31.52 4.27
C THR A 202 4.80 30.61 3.08
N SER A 203 3.53 30.22 2.91
CA SER A 203 3.13 29.55 1.67
C SER A 203 3.34 30.52 0.49
N PRO A 204 4.11 30.15 -0.56
CA PRO A 204 4.31 31.02 -1.70
C PRO A 204 2.95 31.41 -2.29
N VAL A 205 2.70 32.72 -2.42
CA VAL A 205 1.46 33.27 -3.00
C VAL A 205 1.22 32.77 -4.43
N ASN A 206 2.27 32.27 -5.09
CA ASN A 206 2.20 31.54 -6.35
C ASN A 206 3.23 30.40 -6.32
N PRO A 207 2.86 29.15 -5.97
CA PRO A 207 3.76 28.03 -6.18
C PRO A 207 4.05 27.90 -7.69
N PRO A 208 5.28 27.54 -8.09
CA PRO A 208 5.53 27.20 -9.49
C PRO A 208 4.55 26.10 -9.94
N PRO A 209 4.14 26.10 -11.21
CA PRO A 209 3.25 25.06 -11.72
C PRO A 209 3.88 23.70 -11.43
N PRO A 210 3.08 22.71 -10.97
CA PRO A 210 3.61 21.39 -10.70
C PRO A 210 4.29 20.84 -11.97
N PRO A 211 5.43 20.13 -11.83
CA PRO A 211 6.06 19.50 -12.98
C PRO A 211 5.06 18.57 -13.68
N PRO A 212 5.17 18.38 -15.01
CA PRO A 212 4.30 17.46 -15.74
C PRO A 212 4.32 16.10 -15.05
N ILE A 213 3.14 15.59 -14.70
CA ILE A 213 2.99 14.26 -14.12
C ILE A 213 3.38 13.26 -15.21
N PRO A 214 4.40 12.42 -15.01
CA PRO A 214 4.75 11.40 -15.97
C PRO A 214 3.61 10.41 -16.15
N ASN A 215 3.46 9.90 -17.38
CA ASN A 215 2.53 8.82 -17.68
C ASN A 215 3.30 7.70 -18.39
N TYR A 216 3.97 6.88 -17.58
CA TYR A 216 4.77 5.78 -18.08
C TYR A 216 3.87 4.61 -18.53
N ARG A 217 4.31 3.84 -19.52
CA ARG A 217 3.68 2.56 -19.88
C ARG A 217 4.42 1.42 -19.18
N LEU A 218 4.22 1.33 -17.88
CA LEU A 218 4.93 0.37 -17.04
C LEU A 218 4.28 -1.00 -17.16
N GLU A 219 5.11 -2.00 -17.43
CA GLU A 219 4.71 -3.38 -17.64
C GLU A 219 4.63 -4.14 -16.33
N HIS A 220 3.56 -4.92 -16.18
CA HIS A 220 3.41 -5.84 -15.05
C HIS A 220 4.36 -7.03 -15.15
N ALA A 221 4.93 -7.40 -14.01
CA ALA A 221 5.64 -8.65 -13.82
C ALA A 221 5.46 -9.18 -12.39
N ASN A 222 5.38 -10.51 -12.29
CA ASN A 222 5.52 -11.25 -11.04
C ASN A 222 6.86 -11.99 -11.06
N VAL A 223 7.64 -11.87 -9.99
CA VAL A 223 8.85 -12.67 -9.77
C VAL A 223 8.71 -13.42 -8.46
N ASP A 224 8.69 -14.74 -8.58
CA ASP A 224 8.51 -15.64 -7.45
C ASP A 224 9.85 -16.17 -6.94
N ILE A 225 10.02 -16.10 -5.62
CA ILE A 225 11.19 -16.60 -4.92
C ILE A 225 10.69 -17.53 -3.84
N THR A 226 10.89 -18.83 -4.04
CA THR A 226 10.47 -19.87 -3.09
C THR A 226 11.16 -19.68 -1.73
N LEU A 227 10.57 -20.27 -0.70
CA LEU A 227 11.13 -20.24 0.65
C LEU A 227 12.56 -20.81 0.71
N ASP A 228 12.84 -21.86 -0.06
CA ASP A 228 14.17 -22.46 -0.11
C ASP A 228 15.19 -21.55 -0.79
N GLN A 229 14.83 -20.96 -1.94
CA GLN A 229 15.66 -19.98 -2.63
C GLN A 229 15.98 -18.78 -1.74
N ILE A 230 14.98 -18.17 -1.08
CA ILE A 230 15.24 -17.00 -0.23
C ILE A 230 16.08 -17.36 1.02
N ASN A 231 15.93 -18.56 1.56
CA ASN A 231 16.74 -19.02 2.69
C ASN A 231 18.19 -19.27 2.29
N GLN A 232 18.41 -19.87 1.12
CA GLN A 232 19.74 -20.06 0.56
C GLN A 232 20.44 -18.71 0.32
N LEU A 233 19.75 -17.75 -0.31
CA LEU A 233 20.31 -16.41 -0.55
C LEU A 233 20.71 -15.71 0.76
N LYS A 234 19.96 -15.88 1.84
CA LYS A 234 20.33 -15.36 3.18
C LYS A 234 21.55 -16.08 3.75
N GLN A 235 21.64 -17.39 3.54
CA GLN A 235 22.77 -18.18 3.99
C GLN A 235 24.06 -17.77 3.26
N GLU A 236 24.01 -17.59 1.95
CA GLU A 236 25.13 -17.11 1.13
C GLU A 236 25.59 -15.71 1.57
N PHE A 237 24.64 -14.81 1.81
CA PHE A 237 24.95 -13.49 2.38
C PHE A 237 25.65 -13.61 3.74
N HIS A 238 25.14 -14.48 4.62
CA HIS A 238 25.73 -14.70 5.94
C HIS A 238 27.14 -15.29 5.87
N GLN A 239 27.35 -16.29 5.01
CA GLN A 239 28.66 -16.91 4.81
C GLN A 239 29.69 -15.93 4.25
N SER A 240 29.26 -15.03 3.35
CA SER A 240 30.15 -14.07 2.70
C SER A 240 30.50 -12.87 3.58
N THR A 241 29.58 -12.43 4.45
CA THR A 241 29.70 -11.15 5.18
C THR A 241 29.79 -11.31 6.70
N GLY A 242 29.42 -12.47 7.24
CA GLY A 242 29.20 -12.69 8.68
C GLY A 242 27.96 -12.00 9.25
N GLN A 243 27.22 -11.22 8.45
CA GLN A 243 26.04 -10.45 8.89
C GLN A 243 24.74 -11.20 8.58
N LYS A 244 23.60 -10.70 9.12
CA LYS A 244 22.27 -11.20 8.78
C LYS A 244 21.55 -10.22 7.85
N CYS A 245 20.63 -10.73 7.05
CA CYS A 245 19.73 -9.91 6.24
C CYS A 245 18.31 -10.48 6.24
N SER A 246 17.34 -9.61 5.97
CA SER A 246 15.93 -9.95 5.82
C SER A 246 15.61 -10.40 4.39
N SER A 247 14.49 -11.11 4.20
CA SER A 247 14.03 -11.45 2.84
C SER A 247 13.85 -10.19 1.99
N PHE A 248 13.24 -9.16 2.59
CA PHE A 248 13.01 -7.87 1.94
C PHE A 248 14.30 -7.22 1.45
N GLU A 249 15.36 -7.20 2.27
CA GLU A 249 16.65 -6.60 1.88
C GLU A 249 17.27 -7.30 0.68
N ILE A 250 17.25 -8.63 0.64
CA ILE A 250 17.75 -9.40 -0.51
C ILE A 250 16.92 -9.13 -1.76
N VAL A 251 15.58 -9.19 -1.64
CA VAL A 251 14.68 -8.97 -2.78
C VAL A 251 14.84 -7.55 -3.32
N ALA A 252 14.85 -6.54 -2.45
CA ALA A 252 15.05 -5.14 -2.83
C ALA A 252 16.42 -4.91 -3.50
N ALA A 253 17.49 -5.52 -2.97
CA ALA A 253 18.83 -5.44 -3.55
C ALA A 253 18.88 -6.05 -4.95
N LYS A 254 18.42 -7.30 -5.10
CA LYS A 254 18.36 -7.97 -6.41
C LYS A 254 17.47 -7.21 -7.37
N PHE A 255 16.31 -6.75 -6.93
CA PHE A 255 15.37 -6.01 -7.75
C PHE A 255 15.97 -4.71 -8.30
N TRP A 256 16.58 -3.91 -7.43
CA TRP A 256 17.20 -2.64 -7.84
C TRP A 256 18.39 -2.86 -8.79
N SER A 257 19.26 -3.84 -8.49
CA SER A 257 20.38 -4.21 -9.35
C SER A 257 19.94 -4.74 -10.71
N CYS A 258 18.97 -5.67 -10.75
CA CYS A 258 18.48 -6.27 -11.99
C CYS A 258 17.77 -5.24 -12.86
N ARG A 259 16.93 -4.39 -12.27
CA ARG A 259 16.30 -3.27 -12.99
C ARG A 259 17.35 -2.33 -13.58
N THR A 260 18.38 -2.00 -12.82
CA THR A 260 19.48 -1.11 -13.28
C THR A 260 20.20 -1.71 -14.49
N ARG A 261 20.56 -2.99 -14.44
CA ARG A 261 21.21 -3.67 -15.56
C ARG A 261 20.30 -3.82 -16.78
N ALA A 262 19.02 -4.11 -16.57
CA ALA A 262 18.06 -4.30 -17.65
C ALA A 262 17.77 -3.02 -18.44
N ILE A 263 17.68 -1.87 -17.75
CA ILE A 263 17.48 -0.56 -18.41
C ILE A 263 18.77 -0.09 -19.09
N ASN A 264 19.94 -0.57 -18.65
CA ASN A 264 21.25 -0.21 -19.19
C ASN A 264 21.43 1.32 -19.30
N TRP A 265 21.29 1.98 -18.15
CA TRP A 265 21.40 3.43 -18.05
C TRP A 265 22.70 3.97 -18.63
N LYS A 266 22.67 5.23 -19.10
CA LYS A 266 23.90 5.95 -19.44
C LYS A 266 24.83 6.00 -18.23
N GLN A 267 26.13 5.91 -18.47
CA GLN A 267 27.13 6.05 -17.41
C GLN A 267 26.93 7.36 -16.64
N ASN A 268 27.25 7.34 -15.35
CA ASN A 268 27.06 8.46 -14.42
C ASN A 268 25.60 8.94 -14.32
N THR A 269 24.62 8.04 -14.48
CA THR A 269 23.22 8.36 -14.16
C THR A 269 22.97 8.14 -12.68
N GLN A 270 22.43 9.13 -11.99
CA GLN A 270 22.05 9.01 -10.58
C GLN A 270 20.71 8.28 -10.45
N LEU A 271 20.69 7.20 -9.68
CA LEU A 271 19.52 6.37 -9.43
C LEU A 271 19.10 6.48 -7.96
N LYS A 272 17.79 6.45 -7.72
CA LYS A 272 17.20 6.47 -6.38
C LYS A 272 16.41 5.19 -6.12
N LEU A 273 16.58 4.62 -4.93
CA LEU A 273 15.72 3.56 -4.39
C LEU A 273 15.01 4.11 -3.14
N VAL A 274 13.69 4.06 -3.12
CA VAL A 274 12.86 4.59 -2.04
C VAL A 274 12.10 3.46 -1.37
N LEU A 275 12.31 3.31 -0.06
CA LEU A 275 11.67 2.30 0.78
C LEU A 275 10.73 3.00 1.77
N PHE A 276 9.54 2.45 2.01
CA PHE A 276 8.61 3.03 2.99
C PHE A 276 8.71 2.29 4.32
N ALA A 277 9.14 2.97 5.38
CA ALA A 277 9.32 2.38 6.69
C ALA A 277 8.20 2.79 7.66
N ASN A 278 7.65 1.84 8.42
CA ASN A 278 6.69 2.13 9.49
C ASN A 278 7.39 2.84 10.65
N CYS A 279 6.88 4.01 11.04
CA CYS A 279 7.51 4.88 12.03
C CYS A 279 6.80 4.90 13.38
N ARG A 280 5.70 4.15 13.57
CA ARG A 280 4.89 4.17 14.80
C ARG A 280 5.71 3.98 16.08
N GLN A 281 6.75 3.15 16.02
CA GLN A 281 7.64 2.85 17.17
C GLN A 281 8.78 3.84 17.37
N LEU A 282 8.95 4.82 16.47
CA LEU A 282 9.99 5.85 16.54
C LEU A 282 9.49 7.14 17.21
N LEU A 283 8.20 7.23 17.53
CA LEU A 283 7.64 8.32 18.33
C LEU A 283 7.89 8.08 19.83
N ASP A 284 7.88 9.17 20.59
CA ASP A 284 8.00 9.15 22.04
C ASP A 284 6.81 9.90 22.69
N PRO A 285 5.85 9.19 23.30
CA PRO A 285 5.75 7.73 23.35
C PRO A 285 5.41 7.13 21.98
N PRO A 286 5.68 5.81 21.76
CA PRO A 286 5.24 5.11 20.56
C PRO A 286 3.73 5.23 20.33
N LEU A 287 3.31 5.27 19.07
CA LEU A 287 1.89 5.25 18.74
C LEU A 287 1.24 3.94 19.22
N PRO A 288 0.00 4.00 19.74
CA PRO A 288 -0.68 2.84 20.28
C PRO A 288 -0.92 1.80 19.19
N HIS A 289 -1.00 0.53 19.59
CA HIS A 289 -1.22 -0.60 18.68
C HIS A 289 -2.44 -0.42 17.77
N GLY A 290 -3.49 0.25 18.27
CA GLY A 290 -4.71 0.52 17.52
C GLY A 290 -4.66 1.71 16.55
N PHE A 291 -3.55 2.43 16.46
CA PHE A 291 -3.41 3.56 15.55
C PHE A 291 -3.43 3.10 14.09
N TYR A 292 -4.48 3.53 13.39
CA TYR A 292 -4.75 3.11 12.01
C TYR A 292 -4.53 4.22 10.97
N GLY A 293 -3.99 5.39 11.34
CA GLY A 293 -3.66 6.44 10.36
C GLY A 293 -2.35 6.20 9.62
N ASN A 294 -1.91 7.14 8.78
CA ASN A 294 -0.59 7.07 8.15
C ASN A 294 0.51 7.38 9.17
N CYS A 295 1.47 6.48 9.32
CA CYS A 295 2.72 6.75 10.05
C CYS A 295 3.86 5.95 9.44
N PHE A 296 4.37 6.46 8.32
CA PHE A 296 5.52 5.91 7.62
C PHE A 296 6.47 7.02 7.17
N PHE A 297 7.70 6.65 6.82
CA PHE A 297 8.71 7.58 6.31
C PHE A 297 9.46 6.98 5.11
N PRO A 298 9.64 7.75 4.02
CA PRO A 298 10.46 7.33 2.88
C PRO A 298 11.95 7.33 3.23
N VAL A 299 12.61 6.21 3.02
CA VAL A 299 14.07 6.04 3.14
C VAL A 299 14.64 5.99 1.73
N THR A 300 15.37 7.04 1.35
CA THR A 300 15.93 7.18 0.00
C THR A 300 17.42 6.81 -0.01
N ILE A 301 17.77 5.86 -0.87
CA ILE A 301 19.15 5.49 -1.20
C ILE A 301 19.47 6.09 -2.57
N THR A 302 20.62 6.76 -2.68
CA THR A 302 21.06 7.36 -3.94
C THR A 302 22.41 6.78 -4.35
N ALA A 303 22.52 6.33 -5.60
CA ALA A 303 23.75 5.72 -6.11
C ALA A 303 23.91 5.95 -7.61
N TRP A 304 25.13 5.79 -8.12
CA TRP A 304 25.41 5.84 -9.55
C TRP A 304 25.03 4.53 -10.24
N SER A 305 24.51 4.63 -11.47
CA SER A 305 24.12 3.49 -12.30
C SER A 305 25.23 2.45 -12.43
N ASP A 306 26.46 2.88 -12.67
CA ASP A 306 27.61 1.99 -12.87
C ASP A 306 27.99 1.26 -11.56
N SER A 307 27.87 1.95 -10.43
CA SER A 307 28.08 1.35 -9.11
C SER A 307 27.06 0.26 -8.83
N ILE A 308 25.78 0.50 -9.11
CA ILE A 308 24.72 -0.50 -8.87
C ILE A 308 24.77 -1.65 -9.88
N ALA A 309 25.11 -1.37 -11.14
CA ALA A 309 25.23 -2.39 -12.18
C ALA A 309 26.36 -3.38 -11.88
N GLY A 310 27.50 -2.88 -11.39
CA GLY A 310 28.69 -3.68 -11.05
C GLY A 310 28.77 -4.19 -9.60
N ALA A 311 27.89 -3.73 -8.71
CA ALA A 311 27.88 -4.16 -7.30
C ALA A 311 27.44 -5.61 -7.14
N SER A 312 28.01 -6.28 -6.14
CA SER A 312 27.48 -7.56 -5.67
C SER A 312 26.15 -7.34 -4.94
N VAL A 313 25.33 -8.38 -4.82
CA VAL A 313 24.10 -8.31 -4.02
C VAL A 313 24.43 -7.96 -2.56
N ASN A 314 25.57 -8.41 -2.04
CA ASN A 314 25.99 -8.12 -0.67
C ASN A 314 26.23 -6.63 -0.46
N ASP A 315 26.88 -5.96 -1.42
CA ASP A 315 27.14 -4.52 -1.35
C ASP A 315 25.83 -3.73 -1.33
N VAL A 316 24.89 -4.09 -2.22
CA VAL A 316 23.58 -3.41 -2.31
C VAL A 316 22.72 -3.67 -1.07
N VAL A 317 22.74 -4.88 -0.51
CA VAL A 317 22.13 -5.17 0.81
C VAL A 317 22.75 -4.29 1.88
N GLY A 318 24.08 -4.13 1.89
CA GLY A 318 24.79 -3.23 2.79
C GLY A 318 24.32 -1.79 2.68
N MET A 319 24.16 -1.26 1.46
CA MET A 319 23.63 0.08 1.21
C MET A 319 22.20 0.25 1.78
N ILE A 320 21.34 -0.76 1.57
CA ILE A 320 19.98 -0.76 2.11
C ILE A 320 19.99 -0.77 3.64
N GLN A 321 20.83 -1.62 4.26
CA GLN A 321 20.94 -1.71 5.71
C GLN A 321 21.45 -0.40 6.33
N GLN A 322 22.45 0.24 5.70
CA GLN A 322 22.96 1.54 6.12
C GLN A 322 21.87 2.61 6.05
N ALA A 323 21.12 2.69 4.95
CA ALA A 323 20.03 3.67 4.81
C ALA A 323 18.89 3.41 5.81
N LYS A 324 18.54 2.14 6.08
CA LYS A 324 17.56 1.82 7.13
C LYS A 324 18.05 2.22 8.52
N ALA A 325 19.35 2.13 8.80
CA ALA A 325 19.91 2.52 10.09
C ALA A 325 19.85 4.03 10.35
N THR A 326 19.76 4.87 9.30
CA THR A 326 19.60 6.33 9.47
C THR A 326 18.17 6.75 9.78
N LEU A 327 17.19 5.85 9.62
CA LEU A 327 15.76 6.15 9.75
C LEU A 327 15.39 6.88 11.06
N PRO A 328 15.82 6.45 12.26
CA PRO A 328 15.46 7.15 13.50
C PRO A 328 15.94 8.61 13.50
N THR A 329 17.15 8.86 12.99
CA THR A 329 17.72 10.21 12.91
C THR A 329 17.01 11.05 11.85
N ALA A 330 16.78 10.50 10.65
CA ALA A 330 16.12 11.21 9.55
C ALA A 330 14.66 11.55 9.89
N PHE A 331 13.92 10.58 10.42
CA PHE A 331 12.56 10.80 10.90
C PHE A 331 12.53 11.83 12.04
N GLY A 332 13.45 11.73 13.01
CA GLY A 332 13.59 12.71 14.09
C GLY A 332 13.85 14.14 13.60
N LYS A 333 14.72 14.32 12.59
CA LYS A 333 14.93 15.61 11.93
C LYS A 333 13.64 16.13 11.27
N TYR A 334 12.93 15.28 10.54
CA TYR A 334 11.63 15.63 9.95
C TYR A 334 10.62 16.08 11.01
N MET A 335 10.53 15.37 12.15
CA MET A 335 9.62 15.76 13.24
C MET A 335 9.94 17.15 13.78
N LYS A 336 11.23 17.47 13.95
CA LYS A 336 11.68 18.81 14.39
C LYS A 336 11.33 19.89 13.37
N ALA A 337 11.56 19.61 12.09
CA ALA A 337 11.20 20.53 11.00
C ALA A 337 9.68 20.83 10.99
N VAL A 338 8.84 19.80 11.14
CA VAL A 338 7.37 19.94 11.22
C VAL A 338 6.95 20.78 12.43
N LYS A 339 7.72 20.76 13.53
CA LYS A 339 7.50 21.61 14.72
C LYS A 339 7.97 23.06 14.54
N GLY A 340 8.60 23.39 13.41
CA GLY A 340 9.21 24.70 13.19
C GLY A 340 10.53 24.89 13.95
N GLU A 341 11.15 23.82 14.44
CA GLU A 341 12.49 23.89 15.04
C GLU A 341 13.55 24.02 13.93
N SER A 342 14.60 24.80 14.20
CA SER A 342 15.74 24.93 13.29
C SER A 342 16.41 23.57 13.10
N VAL A 343 16.38 23.08 11.87
CA VAL A 343 17.14 21.91 11.42
C VAL A 343 18.09 22.36 10.33
N GLU A 344 19.25 21.73 10.24
CA GLU A 344 20.11 21.91 9.07
C GLU A 344 19.30 21.54 7.83
N GLU A 345 19.11 22.50 6.91
CA GLU A 345 18.53 22.26 5.61
C GLU A 345 19.50 21.40 4.80
N ASP A 346 19.31 20.09 4.87
CA ASP A 346 20.15 19.15 4.16
C ASP A 346 19.24 18.16 3.41
N GLY A 347 18.93 18.51 2.16
CA GLY A 347 18.27 17.64 1.20
C GLY A 347 16.87 18.02 0.75
N ASP A 348 16.36 17.23 -0.19
CA ASP A 348 15.00 17.30 -0.74
C ASP A 348 13.95 16.90 0.32
N ASP A 349 12.69 17.34 0.16
CA ASP A 349 11.57 16.84 0.96
C ASP A 349 11.49 15.31 0.85
N PRO A 350 11.61 14.55 1.96
CA PRO A 350 11.62 13.09 1.93
C PRO A 350 10.31 12.51 1.38
N PHE A 351 9.19 13.24 1.46
CA PHE A 351 7.89 12.83 0.92
C PHE A 351 7.64 13.33 -0.51
N ALA A 352 8.58 14.06 -1.11
CA ALA A 352 8.55 14.46 -2.52
C ALA A 352 9.74 13.88 -3.32
N PRO A 353 10.00 12.56 -3.26
CA PRO A 353 11.03 11.96 -4.10
C PRO A 353 10.68 12.15 -5.58
N PRO A 354 11.68 12.28 -6.47
CA PRO A 354 11.42 12.51 -7.89
C PRO A 354 10.56 11.40 -8.48
N MET A 355 9.43 11.78 -9.09
CA MET A 355 8.58 10.90 -9.90
C MET A 355 9.25 10.67 -11.26
N ALA A 356 10.40 10.00 -11.25
CA ALA A 356 11.25 9.83 -12.41
C ALA A 356 11.49 8.34 -12.67
N TYR A 357 11.77 7.98 -13.93
CA TYR A 357 12.13 6.60 -14.29
C TYR A 357 13.42 6.13 -13.60
N THR A 358 14.27 7.06 -13.16
CA THR A 358 15.48 6.81 -12.36
C THR A 358 15.22 6.51 -10.88
N THR A 359 13.98 6.72 -10.41
CA THR A 359 13.55 6.41 -9.04
C THR A 359 12.74 5.12 -9.03
N LEU A 360 13.12 4.18 -8.17
CA LEU A 360 12.38 2.95 -7.91
C LEU A 360 11.78 3.00 -6.51
N PHE A 361 10.48 2.72 -6.39
CA PHE A 361 9.77 2.65 -5.12
C PHE A 361 9.51 1.19 -4.74
N ILE A 362 9.75 0.83 -3.47
CA ILE A 362 9.46 -0.52 -2.96
C ILE A 362 8.63 -0.44 -1.68
N SER A 363 7.52 -1.16 -1.66
CA SER A 363 6.68 -1.35 -0.48
C SER A 363 6.65 -2.82 -0.05
N GLU A 364 6.65 -3.08 1.25
CA GLU A 364 6.58 -4.45 1.82
C GLU A 364 5.16 -4.70 2.33
N TRP A 365 4.48 -5.68 1.75
CA TRP A 365 3.09 -6.03 2.05
C TRP A 365 2.95 -7.32 2.85
N GLY A 366 3.99 -8.14 2.90
CA GLY A 366 3.98 -9.43 3.61
C GLY A 366 3.68 -9.31 5.10
N ARG A 367 3.90 -8.15 5.71
CA ARG A 367 3.68 -7.90 7.14
C ARG A 367 2.58 -6.89 7.48
N LEU A 368 1.77 -6.47 6.50
CA LEU A 368 0.75 -5.45 6.75
C LEU A 368 -0.43 -5.96 7.58
N GLY A 369 -0.79 -7.24 7.45
CA GLY A 369 -1.98 -7.82 8.10
C GLY A 369 -3.02 -8.36 7.13
N PHE A 370 -2.86 -8.15 5.82
CA PHE A 370 -3.85 -8.58 4.81
C PHE A 370 -3.99 -10.11 4.72
N ASN A 371 -2.89 -10.85 4.89
CA ASN A 371 -2.88 -12.31 4.86
C ASN A 371 -3.52 -12.97 6.10
N GLN A 372 -3.98 -12.17 7.07
CA GLN A 372 -4.60 -12.65 8.31
C GLN A 372 -6.11 -12.39 8.36
N VAL A 373 -6.64 -11.63 7.40
CA VAL A 373 -8.06 -11.28 7.34
C VAL A 373 -8.89 -12.56 7.17
N ASP A 374 -9.80 -12.82 8.11
CA ASP A 374 -10.63 -14.02 8.10
C ASP A 374 -12.07 -13.66 8.51
N TYR A 375 -12.99 -13.88 7.59
CA TYR A 375 -14.43 -13.60 7.74
C TYR A 375 -15.23 -14.80 8.28
N GLY A 376 -14.58 -15.92 8.60
CA GLY A 376 -15.20 -17.15 9.09
C GLY A 376 -14.90 -18.40 8.26
N TRP A 377 -14.19 -18.24 7.14
CA TRP A 377 -13.84 -19.32 6.21
C TRP A 377 -12.34 -19.36 5.89
N GLY A 378 -11.51 -18.74 6.72
CA GLY A 378 -10.05 -18.76 6.61
C GLY A 378 -9.47 -17.50 5.98
N ALA A 379 -8.14 -17.46 5.97
CA ALA A 379 -7.36 -16.38 5.40
C ALA A 379 -7.39 -16.37 3.86
N PRO A 380 -7.14 -15.22 3.22
CA PRO A 380 -7.02 -15.16 1.78
C PRO A 380 -5.86 -16.02 1.29
N VAL A 381 -6.08 -16.71 0.18
CA VAL A 381 -5.07 -17.52 -0.52
C VAL A 381 -4.16 -16.66 -1.38
N HIS A 382 -4.58 -15.46 -1.79
CA HIS A 382 -3.79 -14.56 -2.61
C HIS A 382 -4.21 -13.10 -2.36
N ILE A 383 -3.22 -12.20 -2.24
CA ILE A 383 -3.40 -10.75 -2.18
C ILE A 383 -2.80 -10.15 -3.44
N VAL A 384 -3.61 -9.44 -4.22
CA VAL A 384 -3.23 -8.88 -5.51
C VAL A 384 -3.35 -7.35 -5.46
N PRO A 385 -2.22 -6.62 -5.39
CA PRO A 385 -2.23 -5.19 -5.63
C PRO A 385 -2.66 -4.91 -7.08
N ILE A 386 -3.49 -3.90 -7.29
CA ILE A 386 -3.85 -3.43 -8.63
C ILE A 386 -3.16 -2.10 -8.88
N GLN A 387 -2.55 -1.95 -10.06
CA GLN A 387 -1.89 -0.70 -10.43
C GLN A 387 -2.89 0.46 -10.38
N GLY A 388 -2.51 1.52 -9.66
CA GLY A 388 -3.18 2.82 -9.77
C GLY A 388 -2.68 3.59 -10.98
N ALA A 389 -2.49 4.90 -10.83
CA ALA A 389 -1.90 5.71 -11.90
C ALA A 389 -0.43 5.32 -12.16
N SER A 390 -0.06 5.14 -13.43
CA SER A 390 1.29 4.75 -13.90
C SER A 390 2.32 5.90 -13.82
N MET A 391 2.40 6.54 -12.66
CA MET A 391 3.22 7.73 -12.46
C MET A 391 4.62 7.42 -11.92
N ILE A 392 4.81 6.25 -11.30
CA ILE A 392 6.07 5.86 -10.65
C ILE A 392 6.42 4.39 -10.91
N PRO A 393 7.70 4.06 -11.18
CA PRO A 393 8.19 2.69 -11.13
C PRO A 393 8.08 2.13 -9.71
N VAL A 394 7.31 1.06 -9.52
CA VAL A 394 7.04 0.51 -8.19
C VAL A 394 7.13 -1.01 -8.15
N GLY A 395 7.62 -1.55 -7.03
CA GLY A 395 7.52 -2.96 -6.69
C GLY A 395 6.90 -3.17 -5.31
N ILE A 396 6.11 -4.23 -5.18
CA ILE A 396 5.46 -4.65 -3.95
C ILE A 396 5.99 -6.05 -3.61
N VAL A 397 6.56 -6.16 -2.41
CA VAL A 397 7.08 -7.42 -1.87
C VAL A 397 5.99 -8.04 -1.00
N GLY A 398 5.39 -9.13 -1.48
CA GLY A 398 4.31 -9.86 -0.82
C GLY A 398 4.67 -11.33 -0.56
N SER A 399 3.68 -12.08 -0.06
CA SER A 399 3.77 -13.54 0.07
C SER A 399 3.36 -14.20 -1.24
N LEU A 400 3.89 -15.39 -1.51
CA LEU A 400 3.39 -16.22 -2.61
C LEU A 400 1.92 -16.63 -2.36
N PRO A 401 1.13 -16.84 -3.43
CA PRO A 401 -0.19 -17.43 -3.31
C PRO A 401 -0.12 -18.79 -2.61
N SER A 402 -1.03 -19.02 -1.67
CA SER A 402 -1.21 -20.32 -1.02
C SER A 402 -1.49 -21.41 -2.07
N PRO A 403 -0.93 -22.63 -1.94
CA PRO A 403 -0.19 -23.16 -0.79
C PRO A 403 1.32 -22.87 -0.84
N ASN A 404 1.81 -22.12 -1.84
CA ASN A 404 3.23 -21.87 -2.02
C ASN A 404 3.77 -20.96 -0.91
N LYS A 405 5.03 -21.20 -0.50
CA LYS A 405 5.71 -20.42 0.53
C LYS A 405 6.92 -19.72 -0.06
N GLY A 406 7.10 -18.46 0.27
CA GLY A 406 8.18 -17.64 -0.25
C GLY A 406 7.75 -16.19 -0.37
N VAL A 407 8.44 -15.47 -1.25
CA VAL A 407 8.22 -14.06 -1.54
C VAL A 407 7.83 -13.90 -2.99
N ARG A 408 6.80 -13.08 -3.23
CA ARG A 408 6.46 -12.59 -4.57
C ARG A 408 6.82 -11.12 -4.67
N LEU A 409 7.53 -10.75 -5.73
CA LEU A 409 7.66 -9.36 -6.15
C LEU A 409 6.64 -9.11 -7.27
N ILE A 410 5.59 -8.33 -6.98
CA ILE A 410 4.66 -7.78 -7.97
C ILE A 410 5.19 -6.40 -8.37
N THR A 411 5.37 -6.12 -9.65
CA THR A 411 6.04 -4.88 -10.08
C THR A 411 5.52 -4.30 -11.38
N TRP A 412 5.58 -2.96 -11.45
CA TRP A 412 5.40 -2.14 -12.64
C TRP A 412 6.60 -1.19 -12.73
N CYS A 413 7.80 -1.74 -12.92
CA CYS A 413 9.04 -0.96 -12.78
C CYS A 413 9.73 -0.60 -14.10
N VAL A 414 9.35 -1.23 -15.19
CA VAL A 414 10.00 -1.09 -16.49
C VAL A 414 8.97 -0.88 -17.59
N GLU A 415 9.37 -0.25 -18.69
CA GLU A 415 8.53 -0.15 -19.89
C GLU A 415 8.83 -1.36 -20.79
N GLU A 416 7.97 -1.61 -21.78
CA GLU A 416 8.06 -2.74 -22.71
C GLU A 416 9.48 -3.04 -23.22
N PRO A 417 10.28 -2.06 -23.68
CA PRO A 417 11.60 -2.34 -24.24
C PRO A 417 12.59 -2.98 -23.25
N HIS A 418 12.38 -2.78 -21.95
CA HIS A 418 13.26 -3.30 -20.90
C HIS A 418 12.68 -4.55 -20.21
N ARG A 419 11.43 -4.94 -20.52
CA ARG A 419 10.69 -5.97 -19.78
C ARG A 419 11.39 -7.33 -19.83
N GLN A 420 11.71 -7.82 -21.03
CA GLN A 420 12.32 -9.14 -21.17
C GLN A 420 13.69 -9.20 -20.50
N HIS A 421 14.54 -8.19 -20.73
CA HIS A 421 15.84 -8.10 -20.07
C HIS A 421 15.73 -8.06 -18.55
N PHE A 422 14.73 -7.37 -18.01
CA PHE A 422 14.47 -7.34 -16.57
C PHE A 422 14.09 -8.72 -16.03
N LEU A 423 13.20 -9.45 -16.71
CA LEU A 423 12.81 -10.80 -16.33
C LEU A 423 14.02 -11.75 -16.38
N ASP A 424 14.83 -11.70 -17.44
CA ASP A 424 16.02 -12.53 -17.57
C ASP A 424 17.02 -12.28 -16.43
N GLN A 425 17.25 -11.00 -16.09
CA GLN A 425 18.11 -10.60 -14.97
C GLN A 425 17.57 -11.11 -13.63
N MET A 426 16.26 -10.96 -13.39
CA MET A 426 15.64 -11.42 -12.16
C MET A 426 15.65 -12.94 -12.03
N MET A 427 15.30 -13.67 -13.09
CA MET A 427 15.32 -15.13 -13.13
C MET A 427 16.72 -15.67 -12.86
N ALA A 428 17.75 -15.10 -13.51
CA ALA A 428 19.13 -15.47 -13.24
C ALA A 428 19.56 -15.12 -11.80
N ALA A 429 19.04 -14.03 -11.23
CA ALA A 429 19.38 -13.61 -9.88
C ALA A 429 18.70 -14.46 -8.79
N VAL A 430 17.59 -15.14 -9.07
CA VAL A 430 16.85 -15.94 -8.07
C VAL A 430 16.99 -17.46 -8.30
N SER A 431 17.50 -17.86 -9.47
CA SER A 431 17.85 -19.25 -9.76
C SER A 431 19.09 -19.67 -8.96
N LEU A 432 19.10 -20.94 -8.56
CA LEU A 432 20.19 -21.58 -7.81
C LEU A 432 21.30 -22.07 -8.74
#